data_AF-A0A3D5EP45-F1
#
_entry.id   AF-A0A3D5EP45-F1
#
_cell.length_a   1.000
_cell.length_b   1.000
_cell.length_c   1.000
_cell.angle_alpha   90.00
_cell.angle_beta   90.00
_cell.angle_gamma   90.00
#
_symmetry.space_group_name_H-M   'P 1'
#
loop_
_entity.id
_entity.type
_entity.pdbx_description
1 polymer ?
#
loop_
_entity_poly.entity_id
_entity_poly.type
_entity_poly.pdbx_seq_one_letter_code
_entity_poly.pdbx_strand_id
1 'polypeptide(L)'
;MKTKLIILLWLVVFSSTAFGAANKADTMLVEKQHFTTKDFTTVSGVTLEQVDIGWESYGKLNANKDNVILITHYFSGTSHAAGKYKADDALPGYWDAIIGPGKAIDTNKYYVISSDT
;
A
#
# COMPACT_ATOMS: atom_id res chain seq x y z
N MET A 1 14.97 -61.17 -40.22
CA MET A 1 13.62 -60.86 -40.73
C MET A 1 12.87 -60.07 -39.67
N LYS A 2 12.59 -58.80 -39.99
CA LYS A 2 11.48 -57.92 -39.53
C LYS A 2 11.36 -57.62 -38.02
N THR A 3 11.42 -56.38 -37.49
CA THR A 3 11.70 -55.03 -38.02
C THR A 3 12.08 -54.15 -36.81
N LYS A 4 13.01 -53.23 -37.04
CA LYS A 4 13.64 -52.25 -36.15
C LYS A 4 12.64 -51.19 -35.62
N LEU A 5 12.82 -50.72 -34.38
CA LEU A 5 13.28 -49.36 -34.01
C LEU A 5 12.53 -48.22 -34.72
N ILE A 6 11.74 -47.43 -33.99
CA ILE A 6 11.37 -46.05 -34.35
C ILE A 6 10.81 -45.30 -33.12
N ILE A 7 11.58 -44.28 -32.68
CA ILE A 7 11.15 -42.97 -32.10
C ILE A 7 10.55 -43.05 -30.67
N LEU A 8 11.30 -42.88 -29.57
CA LEU A 8 12.10 -41.74 -29.09
C LEU A 8 11.39 -40.38 -29.14
N LEU A 9 11.21 -39.75 -27.97
CA LEU A 9 10.94 -38.32 -27.79
C LEU A 9 9.57 -37.82 -28.28
N TRP A 10 8.57 -37.86 -27.41
CA TRP A 10 7.59 -36.77 -27.36
C TRP A 10 7.51 -36.23 -25.93
N LEU A 11 8.21 -35.10 -25.78
CA LEU A 11 7.98 -34.00 -24.87
C LEU A 11 7.79 -34.35 -23.39
N VAL A 12 8.87 -34.23 -22.61
CA VAL A 12 9.18 -32.96 -21.92
C VAL A 12 8.04 -32.62 -20.97
N VAL A 13 8.22 -33.04 -19.71
CA VAL A 13 8.02 -32.21 -18.52
C VAL A 13 7.07 -31.04 -18.78
N PHE A 14 5.77 -31.28 -18.70
CA PHE A 14 4.86 -30.17 -18.42
C PHE A 14 5.07 -29.84 -16.95
N SER A 15 6.07 -28.99 -16.72
CA SER A 15 6.36 -28.41 -15.44
C SER A 15 5.08 -27.86 -14.86
N SER A 16 4.86 -28.15 -13.59
CA SER A 16 3.93 -27.44 -12.73
C SER A 16 4.01 -25.93 -12.93
N THR A 17 3.14 -25.38 -13.78
CA THR A 17 2.62 -24.06 -13.54
C THR A 17 1.25 -24.28 -12.94
N ALA A 18 1.25 -24.52 -11.62
CA ALA A 18 0.17 -23.97 -10.83
C ALA A 18 0.16 -22.48 -11.21
N PHE A 19 -0.77 -22.09 -12.08
CA PHE A 19 -1.16 -20.71 -12.21
C PHE A 19 -1.54 -20.34 -10.79
N GLY A 20 -0.65 -19.63 -10.09
CA GLY A 20 -0.91 -19.16 -8.76
C GLY A 20 -2.24 -18.46 -8.85
N ALA A 21 -3.27 -19.02 -8.21
CA ALA A 21 -4.46 -18.25 -7.91
C ALA A 21 -3.89 -16.97 -7.28
N ALA A 22 -4.08 -15.83 -7.96
CA ALA A 22 -3.74 -14.56 -7.36
C ALA A 22 -4.47 -14.58 -6.03
N ASN A 23 -3.71 -14.73 -4.93
CA ASN A 23 -4.28 -14.56 -3.61
C ASN A 23 -5.00 -13.23 -3.73
N LYS A 24 -6.31 -13.25 -3.54
CA LYS A 24 -7.12 -12.05 -3.45
C LYS A 24 -6.59 -11.39 -2.19
N ALA A 25 -5.49 -10.65 -2.34
CA ALA A 25 -4.84 -9.96 -1.25
C ALA A 25 -5.95 -9.11 -0.67
N ASP A 26 -6.28 -9.35 0.60
CA ASP A 26 -7.37 -8.64 1.25
C ASP A 26 -7.18 -7.15 0.96
N THR A 27 -8.14 -6.57 0.25
CA THR A 27 -8.09 -5.17 -0.12
C THR A 27 -8.03 -4.36 1.17
N MET A 28 -6.91 -3.66 1.39
CA MET A 28 -6.75 -2.81 2.56
C MET A 28 -7.67 -1.60 2.40
N LEU A 29 -8.81 -1.62 3.09
CA LEU A 29 -9.72 -0.48 3.16
C LEU A 29 -9.18 0.55 4.15
N VAL A 30 -9.30 1.82 3.76
CA VAL A 30 -8.70 2.94 4.46
C VAL A 30 -9.79 3.95 4.80
N GLU A 31 -9.73 4.48 6.01
CA GLU A 31 -10.63 5.53 6.47
C GLU A 31 -9.90 6.88 6.45
N LYS A 32 -10.45 7.86 5.74
CA LYS A 32 -9.95 9.23 5.75
C LYS A 32 -10.29 9.88 7.11
N GLN A 33 -9.28 10.46 7.73
CA GLN A 33 -9.37 11.16 9.01
C GLN A 33 -9.17 12.66 8.81
N HIS A 34 -9.49 13.43 9.85
CA HIS A 34 -9.37 14.88 9.88
C HIS A 34 -8.61 15.33 11.15
N PHE A 35 -7.69 16.26 10.99
CA PHE A 35 -6.97 16.91 12.08
C PHE A 35 -7.16 18.42 11.99
N THR A 36 -7.53 19.03 13.11
CA THR A 36 -7.71 20.49 13.22
C THR A 36 -6.76 21.03 14.28
N THR A 37 -6.05 22.11 13.95
CA THR A 37 -5.31 22.91 14.92
C THR A 37 -5.72 24.38 14.82
N LYS A 38 -5.57 25.13 15.90
CA LYS A 38 -5.80 26.57 15.95
C LYS A 38 -4.49 27.32 16.11
N ASP A 39 -4.52 28.61 15.80
CA ASP A 39 -3.43 29.56 16.04
C ASP A 39 -2.07 29.07 15.48
N PHE A 40 -2.06 28.57 14.24
CA PHE A 40 -0.86 28.05 13.60
C PHE A 40 -0.03 29.19 12.98
N THR A 41 1.11 29.52 13.59
CA THR A 41 2.06 30.49 13.04
C THR A 41 2.94 29.84 11.98
N THR A 42 2.84 30.35 10.75
CA THR A 42 3.66 29.93 9.62
C THR A 42 5.10 30.42 9.74
N VAL A 43 6.00 29.87 8.91
CA VAL A 43 7.42 30.29 8.87
C VAL A 43 7.59 31.78 8.52
N SER A 44 6.66 32.39 7.77
CA SER A 44 6.68 33.82 7.46
C SER A 44 6.15 34.72 8.59
N GLY A 45 5.69 34.14 9.70
CA GLY A 45 5.15 34.85 10.86
C GLY A 45 3.66 35.17 10.79
N VAL A 46 2.96 34.77 9.71
CA VAL A 46 1.49 34.88 9.64
C VAL A 46 0.85 33.78 10.48
N THR A 47 -0.09 34.13 11.36
CA THR A 47 -0.90 33.16 12.12
C THR A 47 -2.21 32.88 11.41
N LEU A 48 -2.48 31.60 11.19
CA LEU A 48 -3.76 31.10 10.71
C LEU A 48 -4.63 30.73 11.92
N GLU A 49 -5.84 31.27 12.00
CA GLU A 49 -6.76 31.01 13.12
C GLU A 49 -7.11 29.53 13.26
N GLN A 50 -7.24 28.83 12.13
CA GLN A 50 -7.51 27.40 12.07
C GLN A 50 -6.83 26.79 10.84
N VAL A 51 -6.28 25.60 11.01
CA VAL A 51 -5.74 24.75 9.94
C VAL A 51 -6.37 23.37 10.06
N ASP A 52 -6.89 22.88 8.94
CA ASP A 52 -7.60 21.62 8.79
C ASP A 52 -6.84 20.75 7.79
N ILE A 53 -6.46 19.53 8.21
CA ILE A 53 -5.63 18.61 7.43
C ILE A 53 -6.30 17.25 7.37
N GLY A 54 -6.53 16.75 6.16
CA GLY A 54 -6.94 15.36 5.95
C GLY A 54 -5.74 14.43 6.10
N TRP A 55 -5.92 13.27 6.73
CA TRP A 55 -4.86 12.28 6.90
C TRP A 55 -5.42 10.86 6.92
N GLU A 56 -4.56 9.86 6.82
CA GLU A 56 -4.93 8.46 6.94
C GLU A 56 -3.77 7.61 7.47
N SER A 57 -4.07 6.38 7.86
CA SER A 57 -3.05 5.45 8.37
C SER A 57 -3.29 4.01 7.96
N TYR A 58 -2.23 3.20 8.04
CA TYR A 58 -2.20 1.79 7.70
C TYR A 58 -1.45 1.00 8.78
N GLY A 59 -1.91 -0.21 9.08
CA GLY A 59 -1.31 -1.04 10.12
C GLY A 59 -1.73 -0.62 11.53
N LYS A 60 -0.94 -1.00 12.55
CA LYS A 60 -1.29 -0.78 13.97
C LYS A 60 -0.15 -0.10 14.73
N LEU A 61 -0.49 0.99 15.41
CA LEU A 61 0.42 1.65 16.34
C LEU A 61 0.69 0.73 17.54
N ASN A 62 1.96 0.47 17.82
CA ASN A 62 2.34 -0.35 18.97
C ASN A 62 2.26 0.45 20.28
N ALA A 63 2.39 -0.22 21.42
CA ALA A 63 2.24 0.42 22.73
C ALA A 63 3.29 1.53 22.99
N ASN A 64 4.52 1.31 22.52
CA ASN A 64 5.64 2.24 22.70
C ASN A 64 5.59 3.44 21.73
N LYS A 65 4.77 3.37 20.69
CA LYS A 65 4.67 4.33 19.57
C LYS A 65 5.99 4.56 18.82
N ASP A 66 6.85 3.53 18.78
CA ASP A 66 8.16 3.58 18.11
C ASP A 66 8.18 2.92 16.73
N ASN A 67 7.01 2.48 16.22
CA ASN A 67 6.87 1.83 14.91
C ASN A 67 6.23 2.72 13.83
N VAL A 68 6.39 4.05 13.93
CA VAL A 68 5.74 5.00 13.00
C VAL A 68 6.62 5.28 11.77
N ILE A 69 6.01 5.24 10.59
CA ILE A 69 6.61 5.73 9.34
C ILE A 69 5.68 6.81 8.75
N LEU A 70 6.22 8.01 8.52
CA LEU A 70 5.51 9.10 7.83
C LEU A 70 5.80 9.05 6.33
N ILE A 71 4.74 9.08 5.52
CA ILE A 71 4.81 9.25 4.07
C ILE A 71 4.45 10.70 3.74
N THR A 72 5.38 11.41 3.10
CA THR A 72 5.16 12.75 2.57
C THR A 72 4.89 12.65 1.07
N HIS A 73 3.72 13.11 0.63
CA HIS A 73 3.32 12.99 -0.77
C HIS A 73 4.08 13.95 -1.71
N TYR A 74 3.94 13.70 -3.01
CA TYR A 74 4.46 14.57 -4.07
C TYR A 74 3.50 15.74 -4.37
N PHE A 75 3.89 16.64 -5.28
CA PHE A 75 3.21 17.92 -5.55
C PHE A 75 1.70 17.84 -5.79
N SER A 76 1.25 16.92 -6.66
CA SER A 76 -0.18 16.71 -6.96
C SER A 76 -0.78 15.50 -6.21
N GLY A 77 -0.08 15.01 -5.19
CA GLY A 77 -0.51 13.90 -4.36
C GLY A 77 -1.43 14.35 -3.22
N THR A 78 -1.95 13.37 -2.49
CA THR A 78 -2.75 13.55 -1.27
C THR A 78 -2.21 12.60 -0.19
N SER A 79 -2.88 12.50 0.97
CA SER A 79 -2.56 11.47 1.96
C SER A 79 -2.67 10.03 1.42
N HIS A 80 -3.33 9.82 0.27
CA HIS A 80 -3.71 8.48 -0.22
C HIS A 80 -2.54 7.68 -0.80
N ALA A 81 -1.62 7.24 0.07
CA ALA A 81 -0.42 6.52 -0.29
C ALA A 81 -0.67 5.04 -0.61
N ALA A 82 -1.67 4.40 -0.01
CA ALA A 82 -1.95 2.97 -0.20
C ALA A 82 -3.41 2.60 0.09
N GLY A 83 -3.80 1.37 -0.27
CA GLY A 83 -5.14 0.86 -0.02
C GLY A 83 -6.20 1.52 -0.88
N LYS A 84 -7.48 1.32 -0.52
CA LYS A 84 -8.64 1.93 -1.18
C LYS A 84 -9.60 2.49 -0.15
N TYR A 85 -10.38 3.51 -0.49
CA TYR A 85 -11.48 3.96 0.37
C TYR A 85 -12.69 3.04 0.25
N LYS A 86 -12.93 2.49 -0.94
CA LYS A 86 -13.98 1.52 -1.23
C LYS A 86 -13.42 0.34 -2.01
N ALA A 87 -14.00 -0.84 -1.81
CA ALA A 87 -13.50 -2.07 -2.45
C ALA A 87 -13.50 -1.98 -4.00
N ASP A 88 -14.43 -1.22 -4.56
CA ASP A 88 -14.66 -1.01 -5.99
C ASP A 88 -13.93 0.22 -6.57
N ASP A 89 -13.12 0.95 -5.79
CA ASP A 89 -12.32 2.06 -6.34
C ASP A 89 -11.43 1.54 -7.47
N ALA A 90 -11.35 2.29 -8.58
CA ALA A 90 -10.65 1.83 -9.79
C ALA A 90 -9.15 1.59 -9.55
N LEU A 91 -8.51 2.45 -8.75
CA LEU A 91 -7.09 2.39 -8.41
C LEU A 91 -6.90 2.54 -6.90
N PRO A 92 -5.90 1.87 -6.30
CA PRO A 92 -5.48 2.12 -4.93
C PRO A 92 -4.60 3.37 -4.85
N GLY A 93 -4.13 3.69 -3.64
CA GLY A 93 -3.16 4.77 -3.40
C GLY A 93 -1.85 4.64 -4.20
N TYR A 94 -1.16 5.77 -4.39
CA TYR A 94 -0.07 5.91 -5.37
C TYR A 94 1.18 5.04 -5.12
N TRP A 95 1.37 4.56 -3.88
CA TRP A 95 2.46 3.69 -3.45
C TRP A 95 1.95 2.34 -2.91
N ASP A 96 0.72 1.94 -3.27
CA ASP A 96 0.15 0.67 -2.81
C ASP A 96 1.11 -0.50 -3.09
N ALA A 97 1.79 -0.52 -4.23
CA ALA A 97 2.74 -1.59 -4.58
C ALA A 97 3.82 -1.86 -3.52
N ILE A 98 4.17 -0.87 -2.67
CA ILE A 98 5.22 -0.98 -1.66
C ILE A 98 4.72 -0.84 -0.20
N ILE A 99 3.48 -0.39 0.02
CA ILE A 99 2.89 -0.24 1.37
C ILE A 99 1.78 -1.28 1.56
N GLY A 100 1.91 -2.12 2.58
CA GLY A 100 0.89 -3.13 2.93
C GLY A 100 1.47 -4.39 3.59
N PRO A 101 0.62 -5.38 3.90
CA PRO A 101 1.05 -6.58 4.61
C PRO A 101 2.15 -7.34 3.85
N GLY A 102 3.33 -7.47 4.46
CA GLY A 102 4.48 -8.17 3.88
C GLY A 102 5.19 -7.45 2.72
N LYS A 103 4.80 -6.21 2.40
CA LYS A 103 5.47 -5.38 1.38
C LYS A 103 6.73 -4.69 1.95
N ALA A 104 7.43 -3.93 1.12
CA ALA A 104 8.66 -3.23 1.51
C ALA A 104 8.47 -2.31 2.73
N ILE A 105 7.34 -1.60 2.76
CA ILE A 105 6.83 -0.88 3.92
C ILE A 105 5.72 -1.75 4.52
N ASP A 106 6.13 -2.65 5.42
CA ASP A 106 5.30 -3.73 5.95
C ASP A 106 4.34 -3.23 7.05
N THR A 107 3.04 -3.15 6.73
CA THR A 107 2.01 -2.71 7.68
C THR A 107 1.67 -3.73 8.76
N ASN A 108 2.22 -4.96 8.68
CA ASN A 108 2.19 -5.89 9.81
C ASN A 108 3.17 -5.50 10.92
N LYS A 109 4.16 -4.63 10.62
CA LYS A 109 5.21 -4.20 11.55
C LYS A 109 5.08 -2.73 11.92
N TYR A 110 4.80 -1.89 10.94
CA TYR A 110 4.79 -0.44 11.10
C TYR A 110 3.37 0.12 11.09
N TYR A 111 3.18 1.19 11.86
CA TYR A 111 2.07 2.11 11.72
C TYR A 111 2.48 3.20 10.74
N VAL A 112 1.94 3.13 9.54
CA VAL A 112 2.29 4.03 8.45
C VAL A 112 1.23 5.12 8.40
N ILE A 113 1.63 6.39 8.37
CA ILE A 113 0.75 7.56 8.38
C ILE A 113 1.11 8.49 7.22
N SER A 114 0.11 9.16 6.66
CA SER A 114 0.25 10.12 5.56
C SER A 114 -0.78 11.24 5.74
N SER A 115 -0.43 12.47 5.37
CA SER A 115 -1.30 13.66 5.51
C SER A 115 -1.35 14.47 4.22
N ASP A 116 -2.45 15.17 3.99
CA ASP A 116 -2.51 16.22 2.98
C ASP A 116 -1.60 17.40 3.39
N THR A 117 -1.13 18.18 2.41
CA THR A 117 -0.26 19.35 2.61
C THR A 117 -0.83 20.58 1.92
#